data_AF-A0A930W054-F1
#
_entry.id   AF-A0A930W054-F1
#
_cell.length_a   1.000
_cell.length_b   1.000
_cell.length_c   1.000
_cell.angle_alpha   90.00
_cell.angle_beta   90.00
_cell.angle_gamma   90.00
#
_symmetry.space_group_name_H-M   'P 1'
#
loop_
_entity.id
_entity.type
_entity.pdbx_description
1 polymer ?
#
loop_
_entity_poly.entity_id
_entity_poly.type
_entity_poly.pdbx_seq_one_letter_code
_entity_poly.pdbx_strand_id
1 'polypeptide(L)'
;MKVLYNDGHVGEIDDAAEELHVIRHTAAHILAQAIKRLYPEAKFAYGPATENGFYYDVDLGDTKINTEDFSALEAEMKKITKENLKIETFELSRDEAIKLMEERGETYKVEHIGDLDPAERITFYKQGEYIDMCVGPHLLYTKGVKAFKLTGVSGAYWKADKNNKMLTRVNGTAFATKDELEQHLKMLEEAEKRDHRKIGREMELFMMSDFGPGSPFWLPNGMAVRNALTDYWHEMMVKFNYEEVLTPQILSRSLWETSGHWDHYKENMYTTSVDEEDFAIKPMNCPGACLIYKNRPRSYRDLPLKLAEAGLDHRYEMKGALHGLFRVREFTQDDAHIFIRPDQITEQVADASHLITAYYAQFGFPYRVELSTRPENSMGSDEDWERAEQGLKDALESMGIDYVLNEGDGAFYGPKIDFHLTDCLGRSWQCGTIQLDFQLPHNFELEYVDSDGTKKQPIMIHRAGFGSFDRFIGILTEHYEGKFPVWLAPCQVKVLPVSEKSREYAHEVASALQAAGIRVKVDNRDEKIGYKIREARSLDRVPYMLIIGEKEVEAKNISVRDRSNETVQSTLDAFIAKVTKENDERLG
;
A
#
# COMPACT_ATOMS: atom_id res chain seq x y z
N MET A 1 25.85 -19.98 4.38
CA MET A 1 25.29 -20.93 5.36
C MET A 1 25.18 -22.34 4.76
N LYS A 2 25.53 -23.42 5.50
CA LYS A 2 25.38 -24.81 5.01
C LYS A 2 23.96 -25.35 5.14
N VAL A 3 23.44 -25.97 4.09
CA VAL A 3 22.07 -26.50 4.02
C VAL A 3 22.04 -27.92 3.42
N LEU A 4 21.00 -28.69 3.76
CA LEU A 4 20.73 -30.03 3.26
C LEU A 4 19.62 -30.00 2.20
N TYR A 5 19.97 -30.34 0.97
CA TYR A 5 19.03 -30.50 -0.14
C TYR A 5 18.40 -31.89 -0.12
N ASN A 6 17.30 -32.05 -0.87
CA ASN A 6 16.46 -33.26 -0.86
C ASN A 6 17.10 -34.48 -1.56
N ASP A 7 18.19 -34.28 -2.29
CA ASP A 7 19.05 -35.33 -2.84
C ASP A 7 20.16 -35.77 -1.87
N GLY A 8 20.20 -35.18 -0.67
CA GLY A 8 21.18 -35.48 0.38
C GLY A 8 22.50 -34.71 0.27
N HIS A 9 22.70 -33.86 -0.74
CA HIS A 9 23.91 -33.05 -0.81
C HIS A 9 23.85 -31.89 0.19
N VAL A 10 25.03 -31.50 0.68
CA VAL A 10 25.21 -30.32 1.53
C VAL A 10 25.83 -29.21 0.70
N GLY A 11 25.06 -28.15 0.46
CA GLY A 11 25.52 -26.95 -0.26
C GLY A 11 25.68 -25.75 0.67
N GLU A 12 26.22 -24.66 0.12
CA GLU A 12 26.35 -23.37 0.80
C GLU A 12 25.48 -22.33 0.08
N ILE A 13 24.69 -21.60 0.87
CA ILE A 13 23.89 -20.46 0.42
C ILE A 13 24.59 -19.19 0.90
N ASP A 14 24.88 -18.27 0.00
CA ASP A 14 25.49 -16.97 0.31
C ASP A 14 24.51 -15.80 0.16
N ASP A 15 23.33 -16.04 -0.42
CA ASP A 15 22.24 -15.06 -0.50
C ASP A 15 21.46 -14.99 0.84
N ALA A 16 21.25 -13.77 1.34
CA ALA A 16 20.62 -13.55 2.63
C ALA A 16 19.12 -13.89 2.64
N ALA A 17 18.42 -13.68 1.52
CA ALA A 17 16.99 -13.98 1.42
C ALA A 17 16.75 -15.50 1.36
N GLU A 18 17.56 -16.22 0.59
CA GLU A 18 17.56 -17.69 0.57
C GLU A 18 17.94 -18.27 1.94
N GLU A 19 18.95 -17.72 2.62
CA GLU A 19 19.32 -18.15 3.98
C GLU A 19 18.14 -18.03 4.95
N LEU A 20 17.46 -16.88 4.92
CA LEU A 20 16.31 -16.63 5.79
C LEU A 20 15.13 -17.56 5.46
N HIS A 21 14.89 -17.84 4.18
CA HIS A 21 13.88 -18.81 3.75
C HIS A 21 14.15 -20.20 4.32
N VAL A 22 15.39 -20.69 4.26
CA VAL A 22 15.76 -22.01 4.81
C VAL A 22 15.65 -22.07 6.34
N ILE A 23 16.02 -20.98 7.03
CA ILE A 23 15.84 -20.86 8.48
C ILE A 23 14.36 -20.99 8.86
N ARG A 24 13.48 -20.27 8.15
CA ARG A 24 12.03 -20.30 8.37
C ARG A 24 11.42 -21.65 8.03
N HIS A 25 11.88 -22.29 6.96
CA HIS A 25 11.41 -23.62 6.58
C HIS A 25 11.77 -24.67 7.64
N THR A 26 12.99 -24.59 8.15
CA THR A 26 13.42 -25.45 9.27
C THR A 26 12.65 -25.13 10.55
N ALA A 27 12.35 -23.86 10.82
CA ALA A 27 11.52 -23.46 11.95
C ALA A 27 10.07 -24.01 11.85
N ALA A 28 9.51 -24.12 10.65
CA ALA A 28 8.22 -24.75 10.42
C ALA A 28 8.23 -26.24 10.84
N HIS A 29 9.25 -27.01 10.45
CA HIS A 29 9.39 -28.41 10.87
C HIS A 29 9.60 -28.53 12.39
N ILE A 30 10.35 -27.61 13.01
CA ILE A 30 10.49 -27.57 14.47
C ILE A 30 9.15 -27.27 15.16
N LEU A 31 8.33 -26.37 14.58
CA LEU A 31 6.97 -26.13 15.06
C LEU A 31 6.11 -27.40 14.96
N ALA A 32 6.12 -28.08 13.81
CA ALA A 32 5.34 -29.30 13.65
C ALA A 32 5.79 -30.42 14.61
N GLN A 33 7.09 -30.60 14.83
CA GLN A 33 7.59 -31.51 15.85
C GLN A 33 7.11 -31.11 17.26
N ALA A 34 7.17 -29.82 17.61
CA ALA A 34 6.69 -29.33 18.89
C ALA A 34 5.18 -29.58 19.08
N ILE A 35 4.38 -29.34 18.04
CA ILE A 35 2.94 -29.64 18.03
C ILE A 35 2.73 -31.15 18.22
N LYS A 36 3.43 -32.01 17.48
CA LYS A 36 3.27 -33.48 17.60
C LYS A 36 3.66 -34.00 18.98
N ARG A 37 4.66 -33.39 19.64
CA ARG A 37 5.05 -33.74 21.02
C ARG A 37 3.99 -33.36 22.05
N LEU A 38 3.33 -32.21 21.89
CA LEU A 38 2.28 -31.74 22.80
C LEU A 38 0.90 -32.33 22.48
N TYR A 39 0.65 -32.62 21.21
CA TYR A 39 -0.61 -33.12 20.65
C TYR A 39 -0.32 -34.31 19.72
N PRO A 40 -0.15 -35.53 20.28
CA PRO A 40 0.26 -36.71 19.50
C PRO A 40 -0.68 -37.09 18.35
N GLU A 41 -1.97 -36.77 18.49
CA GLU A 41 -3.02 -37.06 17.50
C GLU A 41 -3.08 -36.01 16.36
N ALA A 42 -2.26 -34.96 16.42
CA ALA A 42 -2.22 -33.92 15.39
C ALA A 42 -1.81 -34.52 14.04
N LYS A 43 -2.49 -34.10 12.97
CA LYS A 43 -2.16 -34.49 11.59
C LYS A 43 -1.77 -33.26 10.77
N PHE A 44 -0.71 -33.36 9.99
CA PHE A 44 -0.10 -32.23 9.31
C PHE A 44 -0.46 -32.18 7.83
N ALA A 45 -0.79 -30.98 7.36
CA ALA A 45 -1.06 -30.66 5.97
C ALA A 45 0.16 -29.92 5.35
N TYR A 46 0.01 -28.63 5.03
CA TYR A 46 1.06 -27.80 4.44
C TYR A 46 1.78 -26.96 5.50
N GLY A 47 3.10 -26.83 5.37
CA GLY A 47 3.91 -26.01 6.27
C GLY A 47 5.04 -25.23 5.59
N PRO A 48 4.75 -24.34 4.62
CA PRO A 48 5.78 -23.65 3.88
C PRO A 48 6.42 -22.50 4.68
N ALA A 49 7.65 -22.17 4.31
CA ALA A 49 8.20 -20.84 4.58
C ALA A 49 7.55 -19.79 3.68
N THR A 50 7.51 -18.56 4.16
CA THR A 50 6.99 -17.39 3.44
C THR A 50 7.98 -16.23 3.54
N GLU A 51 7.76 -15.19 2.73
CA GLU A 51 8.56 -13.97 2.76
C GLU A 51 8.57 -13.27 4.13
N ASN A 52 7.55 -13.49 4.95
CA ASN A 52 7.41 -12.86 6.27
C ASN A 52 7.56 -13.84 7.45
N GLY A 53 7.76 -15.13 7.19
CA GLY A 53 7.86 -16.13 8.25
C GLY A 53 7.60 -17.55 7.74
N PHE A 54 6.71 -18.26 8.41
CA PHE A 54 6.25 -19.59 8.05
C PHE A 54 4.88 -19.85 8.67
N TYR A 55 4.18 -20.88 8.19
CA TYR A 55 2.99 -21.38 8.88
C TYR A 55 2.95 -22.90 8.82
N TYR A 56 2.06 -23.50 9.61
CA TYR A 56 1.67 -24.91 9.47
C TYR A 56 0.18 -25.09 9.62
N ASP A 57 -0.42 -25.79 8.67
CA ASP A 57 -1.81 -26.23 8.71
C ASP A 57 -1.90 -27.60 9.39
N VAL A 58 -2.67 -27.66 10.47
CA VAL A 58 -2.77 -28.83 11.35
C VAL A 58 -4.24 -29.17 11.62
N ASP A 59 -4.55 -30.46 11.52
CA ASP A 59 -5.80 -31.03 12.02
C ASP A 59 -5.58 -31.53 13.44
N LEU A 60 -6.24 -30.88 14.39
CA LEU A 60 -6.17 -31.18 15.82
C LEU A 60 -7.41 -31.94 16.32
N GLY A 61 -8.30 -32.36 15.41
CA GLY A 61 -9.60 -32.92 15.76
C GLY A 61 -10.44 -31.93 16.57
N ASP A 62 -10.82 -32.31 17.79
CA ASP A 62 -11.62 -31.47 18.69
C ASP A 62 -10.77 -30.47 19.51
N THR A 63 -9.44 -30.61 19.47
CA THR A 63 -8.53 -29.72 20.19
C THR A 63 -8.31 -28.44 19.39
N LYS A 64 -8.11 -27.31 20.09
CA LYS A 64 -7.78 -26.03 19.47
C LYS A 64 -6.51 -25.49 20.07
N ILE A 65 -5.63 -24.99 19.21
CA ILE A 65 -4.49 -24.16 19.61
C ILE A 65 -4.94 -22.71 19.54
N ASN A 66 -4.77 -21.99 20.63
CA ASN A 66 -5.02 -20.56 20.72
C ASN A 66 -3.74 -19.79 21.05
N THR A 67 -3.83 -18.46 21.09
CA THR A 67 -2.70 -17.58 21.43
C THR A 67 -2.10 -17.85 22.80
N GLU A 68 -2.89 -18.36 23.75
CA GLU A 68 -2.42 -18.70 25.10
C GLU A 68 -1.45 -19.90 25.10
N ASP A 69 -1.62 -20.82 24.13
CA ASP A 69 -0.78 -22.01 23.99
C ASP A 69 0.59 -21.71 23.37
N PHE A 70 0.78 -20.52 22.80
CA PHE A 70 2.03 -20.15 22.11
C PHE A 70 3.22 -20.19 23.05
N SER A 71 3.03 -19.84 24.33
CA SER A 71 4.09 -19.89 25.33
C SER A 71 4.62 -21.32 25.54
N ALA A 72 3.73 -22.32 25.55
CA ALA A 72 4.09 -23.73 25.69
C ALA A 72 4.72 -24.29 24.40
N LEU A 73 4.16 -23.95 23.24
CA LEU A 73 4.71 -24.34 21.93
C LEU A 73 6.11 -23.77 21.71
N GLU A 74 6.31 -22.47 21.95
CA GLU A 74 7.63 -21.83 21.84
C GLU A 74 8.64 -22.45 22.81
N ALA A 75 8.21 -22.87 24.01
CA ALA A 75 9.07 -23.56 24.96
C ALA A 75 9.52 -24.93 24.45
N GLU A 76 8.63 -25.73 23.86
CA GLU A 76 8.98 -27.03 23.28
C GLU A 76 9.85 -26.87 22.02
N MET A 77 9.57 -25.89 21.15
CA MET A 77 10.45 -25.53 20.03
C MET A 77 11.86 -25.15 20.53
N LYS A 78 11.96 -24.38 21.63
CA LYS A 78 13.25 -24.02 22.25
C LYS A 78 13.97 -25.22 22.83
N LYS A 79 13.25 -26.26 23.24
CA LYS A 79 13.83 -27.51 23.70
C LYS A 79 14.39 -28.32 22.52
N ILE A 80 13.63 -28.46 21.43
CA ILE A 80 14.07 -29.13 20.19
C ILE A 80 15.31 -28.49 19.58
N THR A 81 15.39 -27.15 19.56
CA THR A 81 16.59 -26.44 19.08
C THR A 81 17.81 -26.68 19.98
N LYS A 82 17.61 -26.81 21.30
CA LYS A 82 18.68 -27.15 22.26
C LYS A 82 19.14 -28.61 22.18
N GLU A 83 18.27 -29.52 21.79
CA GLU A 83 18.62 -30.93 21.53
C GLU A 83 19.62 -31.07 20.37
N ASN A 84 19.72 -30.06 19.49
CA ASN A 84 20.66 -30.02 18.36
C ASN A 84 20.59 -31.29 17.49
N LEU A 85 19.35 -31.69 17.18
CA LEU A 85 19.08 -32.88 16.38
C LEU A 85 19.65 -32.69 14.99
N LYS A 86 20.33 -33.73 14.47
CA LYS A 86 20.77 -33.78 13.08
C LYS A 86 19.53 -33.95 12.19
N ILE A 87 19.47 -33.17 11.12
CA ILE A 87 18.45 -33.33 10.08
C ILE A 87 19.01 -34.26 9.00
N GLU A 88 18.22 -35.27 8.65
CA GLU A 88 18.57 -36.28 7.66
C GLU A 88 17.49 -36.33 6.59
N THR A 89 17.87 -36.58 5.34
CA THR A 89 16.93 -36.73 4.23
C THR A 89 17.02 -38.13 3.65
N PHE A 90 15.90 -38.63 3.14
CA PHE A 90 15.81 -39.90 2.46
C PHE A 90 14.64 -39.87 1.47
N GLU A 91 14.72 -40.72 0.46
CA GLU A 91 13.70 -40.91 -0.55
C GLU A 91 13.05 -42.28 -0.37
N LEU A 92 11.75 -42.36 -0.58
CA LEU A 92 11.01 -43.62 -0.60
C LEU A 92 10.26 -43.74 -1.92
N SER A 93 10.01 -44.98 -2.34
CA SER A 93 9.03 -45.21 -3.40
C SER A 93 7.65 -44.75 -2.95
N ARG A 94 6.76 -44.45 -3.91
CA ARG A 94 5.41 -43.96 -3.64
C ARG A 94 4.61 -44.91 -2.72
N ASP A 95 4.71 -46.22 -2.96
CA ASP A 95 4.01 -47.21 -2.13
C ASP A 95 4.56 -47.24 -0.69
N GLU A 96 5.88 -47.14 -0.52
CA GLU A 96 6.53 -47.08 0.79
C GLU A 96 6.23 -45.76 1.52
N ALA A 97 6.18 -44.64 0.79
CA ALA A 97 5.83 -43.32 1.29
C ALA A 97 4.39 -43.28 1.82
N ILE A 98 3.43 -43.79 1.04
CA ILE A 98 2.03 -43.90 1.45
C ILE A 98 1.94 -44.74 2.72
N LYS A 99 2.56 -45.93 2.71
CA LYS A 99 2.55 -46.83 3.87
C LYS A 99 3.13 -46.17 5.13
N LEU A 100 4.27 -45.46 5.00
CA LEU A 100 4.88 -44.74 6.13
C LEU A 100 3.96 -43.65 6.69
N MET A 101 3.30 -42.88 5.83
CA MET A 101 2.38 -41.81 6.26
C MET A 101 1.11 -42.37 6.88
N GLU A 102 0.57 -43.49 6.36
CA GLU A 102 -0.56 -44.21 6.94
C GLU A 102 -0.26 -44.77 8.33
N GLU A 103 0.91 -45.43 8.50
CA GLU A 103 1.37 -45.95 9.80
C GLU A 103 1.53 -44.85 10.86
N ARG A 104 1.79 -43.61 10.41
CA ARG A 104 1.92 -42.43 11.26
C ARG A 104 0.61 -41.63 11.43
N GLY A 105 -0.46 -42.04 10.76
CA GLY A 105 -1.77 -41.38 10.80
C GLY A 105 -1.85 -40.04 10.05
N GLU A 106 -0.89 -39.74 9.17
CA GLU A 106 -0.77 -38.46 8.46
C GLU A 106 -1.63 -38.44 7.18
N THR A 107 -2.95 -38.45 7.35
CA THR A 107 -3.92 -38.62 6.25
C THR A 107 -3.80 -37.57 5.14
N TYR A 108 -3.48 -36.32 5.47
CA TYR A 108 -3.31 -35.26 4.47
C TYR A 108 -2.07 -35.44 3.61
N LYS A 109 -1.00 -36.04 4.16
CA LYS A 109 0.22 -36.35 3.41
C LYS A 109 -0.02 -37.50 2.43
N VAL A 110 -0.79 -38.51 2.84
CA VAL A 110 -1.22 -39.60 1.94
C VAL A 110 -2.01 -39.05 0.75
N GLU A 111 -2.99 -38.18 1.02
CA GLU A 111 -3.77 -37.53 -0.04
C GLU A 111 -2.89 -36.69 -0.97
N HIS A 112 -1.99 -35.87 -0.39
CA HIS A 112 -1.07 -35.05 -1.18
C HIS A 112 -0.16 -35.89 -2.07
N ILE A 113 0.39 -37.01 -1.57
CA ILE A 113 1.16 -37.94 -2.39
C ILE A 113 0.31 -38.39 -3.59
N GLY A 114 -0.96 -38.75 -3.36
CA GLY A 114 -1.89 -39.16 -4.42
C GLY A 114 -2.12 -38.10 -5.51
N ASP A 115 -1.99 -36.81 -5.19
CA ASP A 115 -2.16 -35.71 -6.14
C ASP A 115 -0.89 -35.40 -6.96
N LEU A 116 0.29 -35.83 -6.51
CA LEU A 116 1.56 -35.59 -7.20
C LEU A 116 1.68 -36.43 -8.48
N ASP A 117 2.34 -35.88 -9.50
CA ASP A 117 2.66 -36.62 -10.74
C ASP A 117 3.34 -37.96 -10.42
N PRO A 118 2.96 -39.07 -11.08
CA PRO A 118 3.56 -40.38 -10.85
C PRO A 118 5.10 -40.42 -10.94
N ALA A 119 5.71 -39.53 -11.72
CA ALA A 119 7.16 -39.41 -11.89
C ALA A 119 7.86 -38.56 -10.82
N GLU A 120 7.11 -37.87 -9.96
CA GLU A 120 7.65 -36.97 -8.94
C GLU A 120 8.39 -37.75 -7.85
N ARG A 121 9.55 -37.22 -7.41
CA ARG A 121 10.35 -37.82 -6.33
C ARG A 121 9.72 -37.50 -4.98
N ILE A 122 9.59 -38.50 -4.11
CA ILE A 122 9.00 -38.32 -2.77
C ILE A 122 10.11 -38.37 -1.72
N THR A 123 10.48 -37.17 -1.25
CA THR A 123 11.55 -36.98 -0.28
C THR A 123 11.03 -36.64 1.09
N PHE A 124 11.75 -37.09 2.10
CA PHE A 124 11.44 -36.89 3.50
C PHE A 124 12.62 -36.24 4.22
N TYR A 125 12.28 -35.47 5.24
CA TYR A 125 13.24 -34.95 6.21
C TYR A 125 12.90 -35.49 7.60
N LYS A 126 13.92 -36.00 8.29
CA LYS A 126 13.84 -36.54 9.64
C LYS A 126 14.65 -35.68 10.60
N GLN A 127 14.04 -35.30 11.71
CA GLN A 127 14.69 -34.64 12.84
C GLN A 127 14.28 -35.33 14.15
N GLY A 128 15.18 -36.15 14.69
CA GLY A 128 14.87 -37.01 15.83
C GLY A 128 13.75 -38.01 15.49
N GLU A 129 12.63 -37.93 16.21
CA GLU A 129 11.44 -38.77 16.03
C GLU A 129 10.44 -38.24 14.98
N TYR A 130 10.59 -36.97 14.59
CA TYR A 130 9.71 -36.34 13.61
C TYR A 130 10.22 -36.58 12.19
N ILE A 131 9.29 -36.91 11.30
CA ILE A 131 9.50 -37.14 9.87
C ILE A 131 8.42 -36.36 9.16
N ASP A 132 8.79 -35.54 8.18
CA ASP A 132 7.83 -34.94 7.27
C ASP A 132 8.25 -35.05 5.81
N MET A 133 7.25 -35.10 4.94
CA MET A 133 7.40 -35.05 3.49
C MET A 133 7.61 -33.61 3.06
N CYS A 134 8.77 -33.34 2.46
CA CYS A 134 9.19 -31.99 2.10
C CYS A 134 10.28 -32.02 1.02
N VAL A 135 10.32 -30.98 0.20
CA VAL A 135 11.32 -30.77 -0.86
C VAL A 135 12.54 -29.97 -0.40
N GLY A 136 12.50 -29.40 0.81
CA GLY A 136 13.59 -28.63 1.39
C GLY A 136 13.95 -27.35 0.63
N PRO A 137 15.21 -26.87 0.71
CA PRO A 137 16.27 -27.37 1.58
C PRO A 137 16.03 -27.02 3.06
N HIS A 138 16.77 -27.68 3.96
CA HIS A 138 16.74 -27.45 5.41
C HIS A 138 18.13 -27.18 6.00
N LEU A 139 18.19 -26.65 7.22
CA LEU A 139 19.47 -26.58 7.96
C LEU A 139 19.97 -27.99 8.32
N LEU A 140 21.27 -28.12 8.60
CA LEU A 140 21.87 -29.41 8.98
C LEU A 140 21.48 -29.89 10.38
N TYR A 141 21.20 -28.95 11.28
CA TYR A 141 20.89 -29.23 12.69
C TYR A 141 19.84 -28.25 13.22
N THR A 142 18.98 -28.73 14.13
CA THR A 142 17.90 -27.90 14.71
C THR A 142 18.42 -26.68 15.48
N LYS A 143 19.65 -26.73 16.02
CA LYS A 143 20.29 -25.58 16.71
C LYS A 143 20.58 -24.39 15.78
N GLY A 144 20.57 -24.60 14.47
CA GLY A 144 20.73 -23.52 13.49
C GLY A 144 19.60 -22.48 13.57
N VAL A 145 18.40 -22.89 14.00
CA VAL A 145 17.28 -21.97 14.27
C VAL A 145 17.44 -21.37 15.66
N LYS A 146 17.89 -20.11 15.74
CA LYS A 146 18.24 -19.45 17.01
C LYS A 146 17.14 -18.53 17.55
N ALA A 147 16.40 -17.88 16.67
CA ALA A 147 15.41 -16.87 17.01
C ALA A 147 14.13 -17.10 16.22
N PHE A 148 13.01 -17.28 16.93
CA PHE A 148 11.69 -17.46 16.35
C PHE A 148 10.61 -16.97 17.31
N LYS A 149 9.44 -16.64 16.75
CA LYS A 149 8.24 -16.20 17.47
C LYS A 149 6.99 -16.69 16.76
N LEU A 150 6.00 -17.19 17.50
CA LEU A 150 4.67 -17.46 16.95
C LEU A 150 3.86 -16.16 16.89
N THR A 151 3.22 -15.89 15.76
CA THR A 151 2.64 -14.59 15.43
C THR A 151 1.13 -14.60 15.37
N GLY A 152 0.49 -15.74 15.11
CA GLY A 152 -0.97 -15.81 15.08
C GLY A 152 -1.52 -17.18 14.73
N VAL A 153 -2.81 -17.39 14.97
CA VAL A 153 -3.54 -18.61 14.63
C VAL A 153 -4.79 -18.25 13.83
N SER A 154 -5.06 -19.00 12.76
CA SER A 154 -6.19 -18.76 11.87
C SER A 154 -6.78 -20.08 11.35
N GLY A 155 -7.96 -20.03 10.72
CA GLY A 155 -8.50 -21.17 9.97
C GLY A 155 -7.96 -21.21 8.54
N ALA A 156 -7.68 -22.40 8.02
CA ALA A 156 -7.36 -22.63 6.62
C ALA A 156 -8.13 -23.84 6.10
N TYR A 157 -8.71 -23.74 4.90
CA TYR A 157 -9.40 -24.89 4.31
C TYR A 157 -8.40 -25.78 3.57
N TRP A 158 -8.53 -27.10 3.73
CA TRP A 158 -7.70 -28.05 2.99
C TRP A 158 -7.84 -27.84 1.48
N LYS A 159 -6.71 -27.80 0.76
CA LYS A 159 -6.62 -27.45 -0.67
C LYS A 159 -7.23 -26.09 -1.04
N ALA A 160 -7.36 -25.18 -0.08
CA ALA A 160 -8.03 -23.89 -0.24
C ALA A 160 -9.49 -23.97 -0.73
N ASP A 161 -10.15 -25.13 -0.56
CA ASP A 161 -11.56 -25.33 -0.92
C ASP A 161 -12.43 -25.25 0.34
N LYS A 162 -13.33 -24.26 0.39
CA LYS A 162 -14.28 -24.05 1.49
C LYS A 162 -15.18 -25.25 1.80
N ASN A 163 -15.32 -26.19 0.87
CA ASN A 163 -16.11 -27.42 1.06
C ASN A 163 -15.32 -28.51 1.81
N ASN A 164 -13.99 -28.37 1.91
CA ASN A 164 -13.13 -29.31 2.61
C ASN A 164 -13.05 -28.99 4.11
N LYS A 165 -12.41 -29.90 4.86
CA LYS A 165 -12.20 -29.73 6.30
C LYS A 165 -11.38 -28.47 6.60
N MET A 166 -11.85 -27.69 7.57
CA MET A 166 -11.12 -26.54 8.10
C MET A 166 -10.02 -27.03 9.06
N LEU A 167 -8.80 -26.60 8.78
CA LEU A 167 -7.59 -26.85 9.54
C LEU A 167 -7.22 -25.63 10.39
N THR A 168 -6.40 -25.84 11.40
CA THR A 168 -5.81 -24.77 12.21
C THR A 168 -4.45 -24.40 11.64
N ARG A 169 -4.32 -23.16 11.16
CA ARG A 169 -3.06 -22.57 10.70
C ARG A 169 -2.35 -21.89 11.85
N VAL A 170 -1.17 -22.35 12.23
CA VAL A 170 -0.30 -21.70 13.20
C VAL A 170 0.80 -20.95 12.46
N ASN A 171 0.89 -19.64 12.65
CA ASN A 171 1.86 -18.76 11.98
C ASN A 171 3.02 -18.42 12.93
N GLY A 172 4.21 -18.30 12.36
CA GLY A 172 5.40 -17.83 13.07
C GLY A 172 6.39 -17.15 12.15
N THR A 173 7.44 -16.59 12.74
CA THR A 173 8.58 -16.04 12.01
C THR A 173 9.88 -16.45 12.68
N ALA A 174 10.96 -16.50 11.91
CA ALA A 174 12.29 -16.87 12.37
C ALA A 174 13.36 -16.06 11.64
N PHE A 175 14.47 -15.81 12.35
CA PHE A 175 15.62 -15.03 11.89
C PHE A 175 16.93 -15.69 12.31
N ALA A 176 18.03 -15.32 11.66
CA ALA A 176 19.36 -15.85 11.94
C ALA A 176 19.84 -15.44 13.34
N THR A 177 19.44 -14.25 13.80
CA THR A 177 19.81 -13.68 15.10
C THR A 177 18.61 -13.21 15.91
N LYS A 178 18.81 -13.06 17.23
CA LYS A 178 17.78 -12.49 18.12
C LYS A 178 17.54 -11.01 17.85
N ASP A 179 18.60 -10.28 17.55
CA ASP A 179 18.53 -8.83 17.30
C ASP A 179 17.67 -8.54 16.05
N GLU A 180 17.82 -9.33 14.99
CA GLU A 180 16.95 -9.25 13.80
C GLU A 180 15.49 -9.55 14.12
N LEU A 181 15.21 -10.57 14.94
CA LEU A 181 13.85 -10.88 15.37
C LEU A 181 13.26 -9.74 16.21
N GLU A 182 14.01 -9.21 17.16
CA GLU A 182 13.57 -8.08 18.00
C GLU A 182 13.32 -6.82 17.15
N GLN A 183 14.18 -6.54 16.18
CA GLN A 183 13.97 -5.45 15.23
C GLN A 183 12.71 -5.66 14.39
N HIS A 184 12.48 -6.88 13.88
CA HIS A 184 11.27 -7.21 13.14
C HIS A 184 10.00 -7.06 13.98
N LEU A 185 10.00 -7.56 15.21
CA LEU A 185 8.86 -7.43 16.12
C LEU A 185 8.58 -5.95 16.46
N LYS A 186 9.64 -5.16 16.68
CA LYS A 186 9.50 -3.71 16.89
C LYS A 186 8.92 -2.99 15.67
N MET A 187 9.32 -3.39 14.45
CA MET A 187 8.73 -2.83 13.23
C MET A 187 7.24 -3.18 13.09
N LEU A 188 6.83 -4.40 13.45
CA LEU A 188 5.43 -4.79 13.45
C LEU A 188 4.60 -3.98 14.47
N GLU A 189 5.13 -3.78 15.68
CA GLU A 189 4.48 -2.95 16.71
C GLU A 189 4.33 -1.49 16.26
N GLU A 190 5.38 -0.91 15.67
CA GLU A 190 5.33 0.44 15.10
C GLU A 190 4.35 0.51 13.92
N ALA A 191 4.27 -0.52 13.07
CA ALA A 191 3.31 -0.59 11.98
C ALA A 191 1.85 -0.65 12.48
N GLU A 192 1.55 -1.47 13.49
CA GLU A 192 0.21 -1.55 14.09
C GLU A 192 -0.20 -0.24 14.74
N LYS A 193 0.76 0.46 15.38
CA LYS A 193 0.52 1.78 15.97
C LYS A 193 0.19 2.84 14.91
N ARG A 194 0.80 2.73 13.73
CA ARG A 194 0.67 3.67 12.61
C ARG A 194 -0.46 3.34 11.65
N ASP A 195 -1.12 2.21 11.81
CA ASP A 195 -2.20 1.75 10.94
C ASP A 195 -3.26 2.86 10.71
N HIS A 196 -3.40 3.30 9.47
CA HIS A 196 -4.30 4.39 9.09
C HIS A 196 -5.77 4.05 9.38
N ARG A 197 -6.16 2.78 9.52
CA ARG A 197 -7.52 2.38 9.89
C ARG A 197 -7.78 2.63 11.36
N LYS A 198 -6.78 2.39 12.21
CA LYS A 198 -6.83 2.68 13.65
C LYS A 198 -6.82 4.19 13.87
N ILE A 199 -5.84 4.88 13.29
CA ILE A 199 -5.71 6.34 13.40
C ILE A 199 -6.91 7.04 12.77
N GLY A 200 -7.34 6.60 11.59
CA GLY A 200 -8.49 7.16 10.88
C GLY A 200 -9.79 7.04 11.68
N ARG A 201 -9.98 5.96 12.45
CA ARG A 201 -11.09 5.84 13.39
C ARG A 201 -10.94 6.77 14.60
N GLU A 202 -9.75 6.83 15.21
CA GLU A 202 -9.48 7.67 16.39
C GLU A 202 -9.61 9.17 16.07
N MET A 203 -9.22 9.59 14.88
CA MET A 203 -9.28 10.97 14.39
C MET A 203 -10.56 11.27 13.60
N GLU A 204 -11.46 10.30 13.44
CA GLU A 204 -12.68 10.42 12.64
C GLU A 204 -12.41 10.95 11.22
N LEU A 205 -11.40 10.37 10.53
CA LEU A 205 -11.04 10.75 9.16
C LEU A 205 -11.99 10.10 8.15
N PHE A 206 -12.23 8.81 8.29
CA PHE A 206 -13.11 8.05 7.40
C PHE A 206 -13.74 6.89 8.16
N MET A 207 -14.82 6.34 7.59
CA MET A 207 -15.39 5.08 8.02
C MET A 207 -15.58 4.15 6.81
N MET A 208 -15.65 2.85 7.10
CA MET A 208 -16.02 1.82 6.13
C MET A 208 -17.40 1.28 6.49
N SER A 209 -18.20 0.95 5.48
CA SER A 209 -19.56 0.44 5.66
C SER A 209 -19.78 -0.79 4.79
N ASP A 210 -20.50 -1.79 5.30
CA ASP A 210 -20.90 -2.95 4.51
C ASP A 210 -21.84 -2.58 3.34
N PHE A 211 -22.45 -1.38 3.40
CA PHE A 211 -23.24 -0.81 2.30
C PHE A 211 -22.39 -0.18 1.19
N GLY A 212 -21.08 0.02 1.41
CA GLY A 212 -20.11 0.50 0.43
C GLY A 212 -18.78 -0.25 0.57
N PRO A 213 -18.76 -1.57 0.31
CA PRO A 213 -17.58 -2.38 0.57
C PRO A 213 -16.44 -1.96 -0.36
N GLY A 214 -15.36 -1.43 0.24
CA GLY A 214 -14.22 -0.90 -0.49
C GLY A 214 -14.39 0.56 -0.94
N SER A 215 -15.45 1.25 -0.51
CA SER A 215 -15.68 2.68 -0.75
C SER A 215 -15.60 3.42 0.59
N PRO A 216 -14.57 4.26 0.83
CA PRO A 216 -14.45 5.00 2.07
C PRO A 216 -15.50 6.11 2.18
N PHE A 217 -16.17 6.18 3.34
CA PHE A 217 -17.02 7.32 3.70
C PHE A 217 -16.14 8.35 4.40
N TRP A 218 -15.84 9.44 3.69
CA TRP A 218 -15.04 10.53 4.23
C TRP A 218 -15.83 11.34 5.25
N LEU A 219 -15.32 11.38 6.49
CA LEU A 219 -15.90 12.15 7.59
C LEU A 219 -15.38 13.59 7.57
N PRO A 220 -15.97 14.53 8.35
CA PRO A 220 -15.58 15.95 8.28
C PRO A 220 -14.08 16.22 8.46
N ASN A 221 -13.40 15.49 9.36
CA ASN A 221 -11.95 15.65 9.54
C ASN A 221 -11.17 15.10 8.33
N GLY A 222 -11.56 13.96 7.76
CA GLY A 222 -10.90 13.43 6.57
C GLY A 222 -11.14 14.30 5.34
N MET A 223 -12.32 14.88 5.19
CA MET A 223 -12.59 15.87 4.13
C MET A 223 -11.74 17.13 4.28
N ALA A 224 -11.44 17.58 5.50
CA ALA A 224 -10.52 18.70 5.70
C ALA A 224 -9.08 18.37 5.22
N VAL A 225 -8.61 17.14 5.47
CA VAL A 225 -7.31 16.66 4.96
C VAL A 225 -7.34 16.55 3.43
N ARG A 226 -8.40 15.93 2.89
CA ARG A 226 -8.58 15.73 1.45
C ARG A 226 -8.63 17.06 0.70
N ASN A 227 -9.42 18.01 1.19
CA ASN A 227 -9.52 19.34 0.57
C ASN A 227 -8.19 20.07 0.58
N ALA A 228 -7.46 20.07 1.71
CA ALA A 228 -6.14 20.71 1.76
C ALA A 228 -5.16 20.08 0.75
N LEU A 229 -5.19 18.76 0.58
CA LEU A 229 -4.39 18.07 -0.43
C LEU A 229 -4.85 18.39 -1.86
N THR A 230 -6.16 18.51 -2.12
CA THR A 230 -6.72 18.93 -3.40
C THR A 230 -6.35 20.38 -3.73
N ASP A 231 -6.38 21.30 -2.76
CA ASP A 231 -5.96 22.69 -2.95
C ASP A 231 -4.48 22.75 -3.37
N TYR A 232 -3.62 21.94 -2.73
CA TYR A 232 -2.23 21.79 -3.15
C TYR A 232 -2.10 21.22 -4.57
N TRP A 233 -2.91 20.24 -4.93
CA TRP A 233 -2.94 19.70 -6.28
C TRP A 233 -3.31 20.79 -7.30
N HIS A 234 -4.36 21.58 -7.05
CA HIS A 234 -4.79 22.68 -7.92
C HIS A 234 -3.68 23.71 -8.15
N GLU A 235 -2.97 24.13 -7.09
CA GLU A 235 -1.84 25.03 -7.23
C GLU A 235 -0.73 24.47 -8.11
N MET A 236 -0.47 23.17 -7.99
CA MET A 236 0.55 22.49 -8.79
C MET A 236 0.09 22.30 -10.25
N MET A 237 -1.20 22.09 -10.50
CA MET A 237 -1.76 22.09 -11.86
C MET A 237 -1.52 23.44 -12.55
N VAL A 238 -1.82 24.54 -11.85
CA VAL A 238 -1.57 25.90 -12.38
C VAL A 238 -0.08 26.13 -12.61
N LYS A 239 0.76 25.79 -11.63
CA LYS A 239 2.22 26.00 -11.70
C LYS A 239 2.89 25.25 -12.87
N PHE A 240 2.40 24.06 -13.20
CA PHE A 240 2.94 23.23 -14.28
C PHE A 240 2.13 23.33 -15.59
N ASN A 241 1.21 24.31 -15.66
CA ASN A 241 0.42 24.65 -16.84
C ASN A 241 -0.48 23.50 -17.35
N TYR A 242 -1.16 22.82 -16.42
CA TYR A 242 -2.23 21.88 -16.71
C TYR A 242 -3.59 22.59 -16.73
N GLU A 243 -4.46 22.17 -17.63
CA GLU A 243 -5.86 22.59 -17.72
C GLU A 243 -6.74 21.54 -17.03
N GLU A 244 -7.43 21.92 -15.97
CA GLU A 244 -8.33 21.03 -15.24
C GLU A 244 -9.62 20.77 -16.05
N VAL A 245 -10.02 19.50 -16.11
CA VAL A 245 -11.23 19.01 -16.77
C VAL A 245 -11.99 18.04 -15.87
N LEU A 246 -13.25 17.77 -16.20
CA LEU A 246 -14.09 16.78 -15.52
C LEU A 246 -14.84 15.96 -16.57
N THR A 247 -14.73 14.63 -16.49
CA THR A 247 -15.38 13.70 -17.42
C THR A 247 -16.50 12.90 -16.73
N PRO A 248 -17.55 12.48 -17.47
CA PRO A 248 -18.65 11.71 -16.89
C PRO A 248 -18.21 10.38 -16.25
N GLN A 249 -18.98 9.93 -15.26
CA GLN A 249 -18.70 8.69 -14.52
C GLN A 249 -19.23 7.44 -15.23
N ILE A 250 -20.39 7.55 -15.88
CA ILE A 250 -21.04 6.45 -16.59
C ILE A 250 -20.94 6.75 -18.09
N LEU A 251 -20.28 5.86 -18.82
CA LEU A 251 -19.98 6.03 -20.24
C LEU A 251 -20.36 4.77 -21.02
N SER A 252 -20.75 4.96 -22.29
CA SER A 252 -21.23 3.88 -23.15
C SER A 252 -20.17 2.78 -23.31
N ARG A 253 -20.61 1.53 -23.42
CA ARG A 253 -19.75 0.39 -23.73
C ARG A 253 -18.87 0.63 -24.97
N SER A 254 -19.42 1.28 -26.01
CA SER A 254 -18.71 1.58 -27.25
C SER A 254 -17.44 2.43 -27.06
N LEU A 255 -17.40 3.29 -26.04
CA LEU A 255 -16.19 4.05 -25.70
C LEU A 255 -15.06 3.12 -25.23
N TRP A 256 -15.40 2.14 -24.41
CA TRP A 256 -14.45 1.19 -23.83
C TRP A 256 -13.96 0.20 -24.88
N GLU A 257 -14.82 -0.22 -25.81
CA GLU A 257 -14.45 -1.01 -26.99
C GLU A 257 -13.49 -0.22 -27.89
N THR A 258 -13.82 1.04 -28.21
CA THR A 258 -12.94 1.92 -28.99
C THR A 258 -11.56 2.05 -28.34
N SER A 259 -11.53 2.25 -27.02
CA SER A 259 -10.26 2.38 -26.30
C SER A 259 -9.47 1.08 -26.11
N GLY A 260 -10.04 -0.09 -26.42
CA GLY A 260 -9.46 -1.42 -26.13
C GLY A 260 -9.65 -1.92 -24.69
N HIS A 261 -10.09 -1.07 -23.75
CA HIS A 261 -10.28 -1.44 -22.34
C HIS A 261 -11.36 -2.49 -22.12
N TRP A 262 -12.34 -2.59 -23.02
CA TRP A 262 -13.36 -3.64 -22.91
C TRP A 262 -12.77 -5.04 -23.09
N ASP A 263 -11.73 -5.20 -23.91
CA ASP A 263 -11.12 -6.50 -24.17
C ASP A 263 -10.07 -6.85 -23.12
N HIS A 264 -9.32 -5.85 -22.64
CA HIS A 264 -8.19 -6.06 -21.74
C HIS A 264 -8.49 -5.82 -20.25
N TYR A 265 -9.57 -5.11 -19.89
CA TYR A 265 -9.82 -4.64 -18.52
C TYR A 265 -11.24 -4.89 -17.97
N LYS A 266 -12.13 -5.47 -18.77
CA LYS A 266 -13.56 -5.66 -18.41
C LYS A 266 -13.80 -6.42 -17.12
N GLU A 267 -12.98 -7.41 -16.79
CA GLU A 267 -13.12 -8.17 -15.54
C GLU A 267 -12.99 -7.28 -14.29
N ASN A 268 -12.32 -6.14 -14.43
CA ASN A 268 -12.10 -5.16 -13.37
C ASN A 268 -13.05 -3.95 -13.46
N MET A 269 -14.10 -4.00 -14.30
CA MET A 269 -15.04 -2.90 -14.52
C MET A 269 -16.42 -3.17 -13.88
N TYR A 270 -17.07 -2.10 -13.44
CA TYR A 270 -18.49 -2.14 -13.08
C TYR A 270 -19.35 -1.78 -14.30
N THR A 271 -20.26 -2.67 -14.67
CA THR A 271 -21.18 -2.47 -15.80
C THR A 271 -22.62 -2.29 -15.31
N THR A 272 -23.40 -1.50 -16.03
CA THR A 272 -24.83 -1.34 -15.82
C THR A 272 -25.54 -1.30 -17.17
N SER A 273 -26.85 -1.49 -17.19
CA SER A 273 -27.67 -1.32 -18.39
C SER A 273 -28.68 -0.20 -18.19
N VAL A 274 -28.82 0.67 -19.17
CA VAL A 274 -29.79 1.77 -19.22
C VAL A 274 -30.44 1.74 -20.60
N ASP A 275 -31.77 1.71 -20.65
CA ASP A 275 -32.54 1.68 -21.91
C ASP A 275 -32.09 0.58 -22.90
N GLU A 276 -31.79 -0.62 -22.39
CA GLU A 276 -31.28 -1.78 -23.15
C GLU A 276 -29.87 -1.59 -23.76
N GLU A 277 -29.18 -0.51 -23.43
CA GLU A 277 -27.78 -0.27 -23.79
C GLU A 277 -26.84 -0.58 -22.60
N ASP A 278 -25.66 -1.09 -22.92
CA ASP A 278 -24.61 -1.37 -21.94
C ASP A 278 -23.78 -0.11 -21.66
N PHE A 279 -23.60 0.18 -20.37
CA PHE A 279 -22.72 1.23 -19.88
C PHE A 279 -21.71 0.64 -18.89
N ALA A 280 -20.61 1.35 -18.69
CA ALA A 280 -19.71 1.07 -17.59
C ALA A 280 -19.43 2.33 -16.77
N ILE A 281 -19.23 2.13 -15.47
CA ILE A 281 -18.65 3.14 -14.60
C ILE A 281 -17.15 3.19 -14.93
N LYS A 282 -16.59 4.38 -15.14
CA LYS A 282 -15.21 4.50 -15.61
C LYS A 282 -14.21 3.89 -14.62
N PRO A 283 -13.30 3.01 -15.07
CA PRO A 283 -12.17 2.52 -14.27
C PRO A 283 -10.91 3.40 -14.39
N MET A 284 -10.96 4.40 -15.28
CA MET A 284 -9.91 5.37 -15.60
C MET A 284 -10.45 6.51 -16.47
N ASN A 285 -9.68 7.60 -16.57
CA ASN A 285 -10.12 8.85 -17.22
C ASN A 285 -9.67 9.01 -18.69
N CYS A 286 -8.72 8.20 -19.15
CA CYS A 286 -8.02 8.37 -20.43
C CYS A 286 -8.96 8.50 -21.66
N PRO A 287 -9.99 7.64 -21.81
CA PRO A 287 -10.92 7.76 -22.94
C PRO A 287 -11.68 9.09 -22.94
N GLY A 288 -12.04 9.62 -21.78
CA GLY A 288 -12.67 10.93 -21.64
C GLY A 288 -11.78 12.07 -22.10
N ALA A 289 -10.48 12.03 -21.75
CA ALA A 289 -9.50 13.01 -22.22
C ALA A 289 -9.34 12.99 -23.75
N CYS A 290 -9.39 11.81 -24.38
CA CYS A 290 -9.36 11.68 -25.85
C CYS A 290 -10.57 12.36 -26.51
N LEU A 291 -11.77 12.22 -25.93
CA LEU A 291 -12.97 12.92 -26.40
C LEU A 291 -12.83 14.45 -26.29
N ILE A 292 -12.26 14.95 -25.19
CA ILE A 292 -12.00 16.39 -24.99
C ILE A 292 -10.98 16.90 -26.01
N TYR A 293 -9.91 16.14 -26.28
CA TYR A 293 -8.95 16.47 -27.32
C TYR A 293 -9.65 16.64 -28.68
N LYS A 294 -10.48 15.64 -29.05
CA LYS A 294 -11.19 15.54 -30.34
C LYS A 294 -12.29 16.60 -30.55
N ASN A 295 -12.74 17.27 -29.49
CA ASN A 295 -13.82 18.25 -29.53
C ASN A 295 -13.57 19.44 -30.48
N ARG A 296 -12.31 19.77 -30.79
CA ARG A 296 -11.96 20.80 -31.78
C ARG A 296 -10.69 20.46 -32.54
N PRO A 297 -10.52 20.96 -33.78
CA PRO A 297 -9.27 20.84 -34.51
C PRO A 297 -8.08 21.41 -33.72
N ARG A 298 -6.92 20.77 -33.85
CA ARG A 298 -5.67 21.16 -33.17
C ARG A 298 -4.58 21.51 -34.17
N SER A 299 -3.81 22.54 -33.90
CA SER A 299 -2.55 22.86 -34.58
C SER A 299 -1.36 22.31 -33.78
N TYR A 300 -0.22 22.08 -34.42
CA TYR A 300 1.04 21.79 -33.73
C TYR A 300 1.39 22.81 -32.66
N ARG A 301 0.91 24.06 -32.81
CA ARG A 301 1.10 25.16 -31.84
C ARG A 301 0.28 25.03 -30.58
N ASP A 302 -0.78 24.22 -30.61
CA ASP A 302 -1.60 23.92 -29.43
C ASP A 302 -0.97 22.82 -28.57
N LEU A 303 0.14 22.21 -29.01
CA LEU A 303 0.85 21.14 -28.30
C LEU A 303 2.16 21.66 -27.68
N PRO A 304 2.44 21.34 -26.39
CA PRO A 304 1.79 20.30 -25.60
C PRO A 304 0.45 20.75 -24.97
N LEU A 305 -0.58 19.91 -25.05
CA LEU A 305 -1.85 20.12 -24.35
C LEU A 305 -1.89 19.22 -23.12
N LYS A 306 -1.98 19.81 -21.93
CA LYS A 306 -1.94 19.11 -20.65
C LYS A 306 -3.31 19.12 -19.98
N LEU A 307 -4.08 18.04 -20.06
CA LEU A 307 -5.38 17.94 -19.40
C LEU A 307 -5.24 17.20 -18.07
N ALA A 308 -5.71 17.76 -16.97
CA ALA A 308 -5.68 17.13 -15.65
C ALA A 308 -7.10 16.94 -15.10
N GLU A 309 -7.35 15.85 -14.39
CA GLU A 309 -8.63 15.57 -13.74
C GLU A 309 -8.34 14.91 -12.38
N ALA A 310 -8.94 15.45 -11.31
CA ALA A 310 -9.09 14.70 -10.06
C ALA A 310 -10.17 13.63 -10.25
N GLY A 311 -9.84 12.58 -11.03
CA GLY A 311 -10.78 11.64 -11.61
C GLY A 311 -11.27 10.63 -10.59
N LEU A 312 -12.57 10.67 -10.29
CA LEU A 312 -13.23 9.61 -9.51
C LEU A 312 -13.40 8.38 -10.41
N ASP A 313 -12.73 7.28 -10.05
CA ASP A 313 -12.69 6.03 -10.81
C ASP A 313 -13.18 4.85 -9.96
N HIS A 314 -13.68 3.82 -10.64
CA HIS A 314 -14.18 2.61 -10.01
C HIS A 314 -13.57 1.34 -10.60
N ARG A 315 -12.94 0.52 -9.76
CA ARG A 315 -12.37 -0.78 -10.16
C ARG A 315 -12.96 -1.91 -9.34
N TYR A 316 -13.34 -2.99 -10.02
CA TYR A 316 -13.82 -4.21 -9.37
C TYR A 316 -12.64 -4.94 -8.72
N GLU A 317 -12.35 -4.57 -7.48
CA GLU A 317 -11.38 -5.27 -6.65
C GLU A 317 -12.04 -6.44 -5.89
N MET A 318 -11.36 -7.58 -5.82
CA MET A 318 -11.84 -8.71 -5.03
C MET A 318 -11.97 -8.31 -3.55
N LYS A 319 -13.06 -8.75 -2.89
CA LYS A 319 -13.33 -8.38 -1.48
C LYS A 319 -12.16 -8.67 -0.54
N GLY A 320 -11.46 -9.79 -0.76
CA GLY A 320 -10.30 -10.19 0.05
C GLY A 320 -9.05 -9.33 -0.15
N ALA A 321 -8.98 -8.56 -1.23
CA ALA A 321 -7.85 -7.67 -1.52
C ALA A 321 -8.05 -6.25 -0.98
N LEU A 322 -9.27 -5.88 -0.57
CA LEU A 322 -9.57 -4.56 -0.02
C LEU A 322 -8.83 -4.32 1.29
N HIS A 323 -8.22 -3.15 1.43
CA HIS A 323 -7.43 -2.82 2.60
C HIS A 323 -7.47 -1.32 2.93
N GLY A 324 -8.38 -0.94 3.82
CA GLY A 324 -8.51 0.45 4.30
C GLY A 324 -8.57 1.43 3.13
N LEU A 325 -7.70 2.42 3.12
CA LEU A 325 -7.52 3.38 2.01
C LEU A 325 -6.46 2.94 0.98
N PHE A 326 -5.65 1.92 1.28
CA PHE A 326 -4.58 1.48 0.37
C PHE A 326 -5.09 0.73 -0.85
N ARG A 327 -6.21 0.02 -0.71
CA ARG A 327 -6.85 -0.71 -1.82
C ARG A 327 -8.36 -0.64 -1.67
N VAL A 328 -8.97 0.13 -2.55
CA VAL A 328 -10.39 0.53 -2.55
C VAL A 328 -10.98 0.28 -3.95
N ARG A 329 -12.31 0.22 -4.03
CA ARG A 329 -13.05 0.07 -5.29
C ARG A 329 -13.40 1.42 -5.91
N GLU A 330 -13.56 2.44 -5.08
CA GLU A 330 -13.83 3.82 -5.46
C GLU A 330 -12.67 4.67 -4.97
N PHE A 331 -12.05 5.41 -5.89
CA PHE A 331 -10.91 6.25 -5.57
C PHE A 331 -10.85 7.45 -6.49
N THR A 332 -10.19 8.51 -6.04
CA THR A 332 -9.91 9.68 -6.88
C THR A 332 -8.44 9.72 -7.21
N GLN A 333 -8.10 9.70 -8.50
CA GLN A 333 -6.71 9.78 -8.97
C GLN A 333 -6.34 11.21 -9.35
N ASP A 334 -5.09 11.61 -9.11
CA ASP A 334 -4.54 12.90 -9.52
C ASP A 334 -4.12 12.91 -11.01
N ASP A 335 -5.03 12.40 -11.84
CA ASP A 335 -4.78 11.93 -13.19
C ASP A 335 -4.54 13.06 -14.19
N ALA A 336 -3.72 12.82 -15.20
CA ALA A 336 -3.56 13.75 -16.31
C ALA A 336 -3.10 13.06 -17.59
N HIS A 337 -3.50 13.67 -18.71
CA HIS A 337 -3.25 13.22 -20.07
C HIS A 337 -2.64 14.36 -20.87
N ILE A 338 -1.40 14.17 -21.30
CA ILE A 338 -0.62 15.18 -22.02
C ILE A 338 -0.51 14.76 -23.48
N PHE A 339 -1.07 15.55 -24.38
CA PHE A 339 -0.99 15.33 -25.81
C PHE A 339 0.18 16.12 -26.38
N ILE A 340 1.09 15.41 -27.06
CA ILE A 340 2.38 15.95 -27.49
C ILE A 340 2.70 15.57 -28.93
N ARG A 341 3.67 16.26 -29.50
CA ARG A 341 4.35 15.81 -30.71
C ARG A 341 5.52 14.87 -30.38
N PRO A 342 5.98 14.03 -31.33
CA PRO A 342 7.13 13.15 -31.11
C PRO A 342 8.41 13.86 -30.66
N ASP A 343 8.65 15.10 -31.11
CA ASP A 343 9.83 15.89 -30.72
C ASP A 343 9.79 16.40 -29.27
N GLN A 344 8.66 16.24 -28.56
CA GLN A 344 8.44 16.78 -27.23
C GLN A 344 8.49 15.72 -26.11
N ILE A 345 8.73 14.45 -26.43
CA ILE A 345 8.70 13.34 -25.45
C ILE A 345 9.62 13.62 -24.26
N THR A 346 10.91 13.85 -24.53
CA THR A 346 11.93 14.08 -23.48
C THR A 346 11.58 15.26 -22.58
N GLU A 347 11.17 16.40 -23.16
CA GLU A 347 10.82 17.61 -22.41
C GLU A 347 9.60 17.37 -21.50
N GLN A 348 8.55 16.73 -22.02
CA GLN A 348 7.30 16.56 -21.27
C GLN A 348 7.39 15.44 -20.23
N VAL A 349 8.19 14.40 -20.46
CA VAL A 349 8.53 13.39 -19.44
C VAL A 349 9.34 14.03 -18.30
N ALA A 350 10.29 14.90 -18.63
CA ALA A 350 11.08 15.61 -17.61
C ALA A 350 10.22 16.57 -16.78
N ASP A 351 9.34 17.34 -17.42
CA ASP A 351 8.42 18.25 -16.74
C ASP A 351 7.44 17.49 -15.81
N ALA A 352 6.86 16.38 -16.27
CA ALA A 352 6.03 15.52 -15.44
C ALA A 352 6.83 14.92 -14.27
N SER A 353 8.08 14.51 -14.49
CA SER A 353 8.95 14.00 -13.42
C SER A 353 9.27 15.07 -12.37
N HIS A 354 9.48 16.33 -12.78
CA HIS A 354 9.67 17.45 -11.85
C HIS A 354 8.43 17.71 -10.99
N LEU A 355 7.22 17.57 -11.54
CA LEU A 355 5.98 17.66 -10.78
C LEU A 355 5.90 16.56 -9.71
N ILE A 356 6.14 15.31 -10.10
CA ILE A 356 6.10 14.15 -9.20
C ILE A 356 7.12 14.29 -8.06
N THR A 357 8.36 14.66 -8.40
CA THR A 357 9.42 14.85 -7.41
C THR A 357 9.17 16.04 -6.48
N ALA A 358 8.53 17.11 -6.97
CA ALA A 358 8.10 18.23 -6.12
C ALA A 358 7.03 17.80 -5.11
N TYR A 359 6.10 16.92 -5.49
CA TYR A 359 5.16 16.32 -4.54
C TYR A 359 5.89 15.54 -3.44
N TYR A 360 6.82 14.66 -3.78
CA TYR A 360 7.52 13.86 -2.77
C TYR A 360 8.42 14.68 -1.88
N ALA A 361 9.10 15.69 -2.44
CA ALA A 361 9.91 16.63 -1.66
C ALA A 361 9.06 17.39 -0.63
N GLN A 362 7.84 17.81 -0.98
CA GLN A 362 6.92 18.51 -0.08
C GLN A 362 6.57 17.70 1.18
N PHE A 363 6.55 16.37 1.08
CA PHE A 363 6.25 15.47 2.20
C PHE A 363 7.50 14.76 2.75
N GLY A 364 8.69 15.04 2.21
CA GLY A 364 9.95 14.42 2.64
C GLY A 364 10.05 12.93 2.30
N PHE A 365 9.36 12.45 1.27
CA PHE A 365 9.43 11.04 0.86
C PHE A 365 10.68 10.76 0.02
N PRO A 366 11.56 9.83 0.44
CA PRO A 366 12.53 9.25 -0.47
C PRO A 366 11.81 8.37 -1.50
N TYR A 367 12.38 8.27 -2.70
CA TYR A 367 11.82 7.46 -3.78
C TYR A 367 12.91 6.78 -4.60
N ARG A 368 12.52 5.73 -5.31
CA ARG A 368 13.29 5.11 -6.40
C ARG A 368 12.48 5.11 -7.68
N VAL A 369 13.15 4.98 -8.81
CA VAL A 369 12.53 4.98 -10.13
C VAL A 369 12.73 3.63 -10.80
N GLU A 370 11.68 3.13 -11.43
CA GLU A 370 11.67 1.89 -12.21
C GLU A 370 11.23 2.20 -13.64
N LEU A 371 11.89 1.60 -14.64
CA LEU A 371 11.48 1.65 -16.04
C LEU A 371 10.88 0.29 -16.40
N SER A 372 9.56 0.23 -16.60
CA SER A 372 8.86 -0.99 -16.94
C SER A 372 8.66 -1.11 -18.46
N THR A 373 9.13 -2.22 -19.02
CA THR A 373 9.14 -2.49 -20.48
C THR A 373 7.99 -3.40 -20.90
N ARG A 374 7.87 -3.64 -22.21
CA ARG A 374 6.75 -4.34 -22.84
C ARG A 374 6.32 -5.66 -22.16
N PRO A 375 5.05 -5.79 -21.75
CA PRO A 375 4.49 -7.06 -21.24
C PRO A 375 4.14 -8.03 -22.37
N GLU A 376 3.95 -9.31 -22.01
CA GLU A 376 3.47 -10.36 -22.96
C GLU A 376 2.12 -9.99 -23.59
N ASN A 377 1.18 -9.47 -22.79
CA ASN A 377 -0.12 -9.00 -23.26
C ASN A 377 -0.04 -7.49 -23.57
N SER A 378 0.35 -7.16 -24.80
CA SER A 378 0.51 -5.79 -25.27
C SER A 378 -0.22 -5.52 -26.60
N MET A 379 -0.58 -4.26 -26.83
CA MET A 379 -1.12 -3.76 -28.10
C MET A 379 -0.10 -2.84 -28.79
N GLY A 380 -0.25 -2.65 -30.10
CA GLY A 380 0.66 -1.84 -30.91
C GLY A 380 1.75 -2.62 -31.64
N SER A 381 2.49 -1.92 -32.49
CA SER A 381 3.58 -2.50 -33.28
C SER A 381 4.89 -2.58 -32.49
N ASP A 382 5.81 -3.45 -32.91
CA ASP A 382 7.15 -3.54 -32.30
C ASP A 382 7.91 -2.21 -32.41
N GLU A 383 7.76 -1.51 -33.54
CA GLU A 383 8.37 -0.20 -33.79
C GLU A 383 7.87 0.88 -32.82
N ASP A 384 6.56 0.89 -32.49
CA ASP A 384 5.99 1.83 -31.53
C ASP A 384 6.54 1.58 -30.12
N TRP A 385 6.67 0.32 -29.73
CA TRP A 385 7.22 -0.08 -28.43
C TRP A 385 8.69 0.29 -28.29
N GLU A 386 9.52 -0.03 -29.28
CA GLU A 386 10.94 0.36 -29.29
C GLU A 386 11.09 1.88 -29.18
N ARG A 387 10.27 2.64 -29.91
CA ARG A 387 10.27 4.11 -29.84
C ARG A 387 9.84 4.63 -28.47
N ALA A 388 8.84 4.01 -27.87
CA ALA A 388 8.32 4.41 -26.58
C ALA A 388 9.34 4.18 -25.47
N GLU A 389 9.94 2.98 -25.44
CA GLU A 389 10.95 2.59 -24.44
C GLU A 389 12.21 3.44 -24.56
N GLN A 390 12.69 3.67 -25.79
CA GLN A 390 13.84 4.54 -26.03
C GLN A 390 13.53 5.98 -25.61
N GLY A 391 12.32 6.48 -25.88
CA GLY A 391 11.91 7.83 -25.49
C GLY A 391 11.91 8.05 -23.96
N LEU A 392 11.43 7.06 -23.19
CA LEU A 392 11.46 7.11 -21.73
C LEU A 392 12.90 6.97 -21.18
N LYS A 393 13.70 6.09 -21.80
CA LYS A 393 15.11 5.90 -21.44
C LYS A 393 15.93 7.17 -21.66
N ASP A 394 15.83 7.78 -22.84
CA ASP A 394 16.52 9.02 -23.17
C ASP A 394 16.14 10.15 -22.21
N ALA A 395 14.86 10.21 -21.81
CA ALA A 395 14.38 11.16 -20.82
C ALA A 395 15.05 10.96 -19.46
N LEU A 396 15.06 9.74 -18.94
CA LEU A 396 15.72 9.41 -17.67
C LEU A 396 17.23 9.71 -17.69
N GLU A 397 17.92 9.32 -18.77
CA GLU A 397 19.35 9.58 -18.96
C GLU A 397 19.66 11.08 -19.03
N SER A 398 18.83 11.87 -19.74
CA SER A 398 19.00 13.33 -19.84
C SER A 398 18.83 14.06 -18.51
N MET A 399 18.02 13.51 -17.61
CA MET A 399 17.78 14.05 -16.27
C MET A 399 18.84 13.59 -15.26
N GLY A 400 19.66 12.59 -15.60
CA GLY A 400 20.61 11.97 -14.68
C GLY A 400 19.94 11.24 -13.51
N ILE A 401 18.75 10.67 -13.73
CA ILE A 401 18.01 9.90 -12.72
C ILE A 401 18.46 8.45 -12.79
N ASP A 402 18.92 7.90 -11.67
CA ASP A 402 19.17 6.46 -11.53
C ASP A 402 17.84 5.69 -11.52
N TYR A 403 17.77 4.60 -12.30
CA TYR A 403 16.57 3.77 -12.41
C TYR A 403 16.91 2.28 -12.49
N VAL A 404 15.95 1.43 -12.11
CA VAL A 404 16.01 -0.03 -12.25
C VAL A 404 15.12 -0.48 -13.40
N LEU A 405 15.56 -1.44 -14.19
CA LEU A 405 14.74 -2.03 -15.24
C LEU A 405 13.78 -3.06 -14.65
N ASN A 406 12.49 -2.96 -14.97
CA ASN A 406 11.45 -3.89 -14.57
C ASN A 406 10.84 -4.56 -15.81
N GLU A 407 11.49 -5.62 -16.29
CA GLU A 407 11.14 -6.23 -17.57
C GLU A 407 9.73 -6.84 -17.55
N GLY A 408 8.91 -6.51 -18.56
CA GLY A 408 7.60 -7.12 -18.75
C GLY A 408 6.46 -6.55 -17.91
N ASP A 409 6.69 -5.48 -17.14
CA ASP A 409 5.67 -4.88 -16.26
C ASP A 409 5.01 -3.61 -16.84
N GLY A 410 5.26 -3.28 -18.11
CA GLY A 410 4.62 -2.14 -18.78
C GLY A 410 3.09 -2.24 -18.84
N ALA A 411 2.41 -1.12 -19.11
CA ALA A 411 0.97 -1.14 -19.39
C ALA A 411 0.72 -1.81 -20.74
N PHE A 412 -0.49 -2.36 -20.97
CA PHE A 412 -0.76 -3.04 -22.25
C PHE A 412 -0.62 -2.10 -23.47
N TYR A 413 -0.79 -0.79 -23.28
CA TYR A 413 -0.67 0.25 -24.32
C TYR A 413 0.68 0.99 -24.37
N GLY A 414 1.64 0.70 -23.49
CA GLY A 414 2.95 1.34 -23.53
C GLY A 414 3.84 1.15 -22.29
N PRO A 415 5.12 1.51 -22.39
CA PRO A 415 6.06 1.44 -21.27
C PRO A 415 5.79 2.58 -20.27
N LYS A 416 6.32 2.41 -19.04
CA LYS A 416 6.09 3.37 -17.96
C LYS A 416 7.33 3.60 -17.10
N ILE A 417 7.46 4.82 -16.60
CA ILE A 417 8.36 5.18 -15.51
C ILE A 417 7.53 5.18 -14.24
N ASP A 418 7.87 4.31 -13.30
CA ASP A 418 7.19 4.19 -12.02
C ASP A 418 8.03 4.78 -10.89
N PHE A 419 7.39 5.61 -10.07
CA PHE A 419 8.01 6.22 -8.90
C PHE A 419 7.51 5.53 -7.63
N HIS A 420 8.47 4.88 -6.97
CA HIS A 420 8.24 4.10 -5.76
C HIS A 420 8.70 4.92 -4.55
N LEU A 421 7.76 5.52 -3.83
CA LEU A 421 8.07 6.20 -2.58
C LEU A 421 8.29 5.18 -1.45
N THR A 422 9.19 5.49 -0.53
CA THR A 422 9.41 4.68 0.68
C THR A 422 8.86 5.41 1.89
N ASP A 423 7.98 4.75 2.64
CA ASP A 423 7.38 5.32 3.84
C ASP A 423 8.28 5.20 5.09
N CYS A 424 7.81 5.71 6.23
CA CYS A 424 8.57 5.69 7.49
C CYS A 424 8.76 4.28 8.09
N LEU A 425 8.09 3.27 7.55
CA LEU A 425 8.19 1.86 7.93
C LEU A 425 9.08 1.07 6.95
N GLY A 426 9.67 1.74 5.96
CA GLY A 426 10.51 1.10 4.94
C GLY A 426 9.72 0.37 3.86
N ARG A 427 8.40 0.55 3.78
CA ARG A 427 7.58 -0.06 2.71
C ARG A 427 7.63 0.79 1.46
N SER A 428 7.70 0.13 0.31
CA SER A 428 7.67 0.77 -1.00
C SER A 428 6.24 0.88 -1.53
N TRP A 429 5.87 2.06 -2.02
CA TRP A 429 4.58 2.34 -2.61
C TRP A 429 4.76 2.94 -4.00
N GLN A 430 4.29 2.25 -5.04
CA GLN A 430 4.16 2.85 -6.37
C GLN A 430 3.02 3.86 -6.33
N CYS A 431 3.35 5.14 -6.49
CA CYS A 431 2.39 6.24 -6.49
C CYS A 431 2.45 7.00 -7.80
N GLY A 432 3.63 7.51 -8.15
CA GLY A 432 3.83 8.27 -9.37
C GLY A 432 4.04 7.35 -10.55
N THR A 433 3.53 7.74 -11.71
CA THR A 433 3.72 7.01 -12.95
C THR A 433 3.71 7.98 -14.13
N ILE A 434 4.52 7.69 -15.15
CA ILE A 434 4.53 8.37 -16.43
C ILE A 434 4.52 7.30 -17.51
N GLN A 435 3.45 7.21 -18.29
CA GLN A 435 3.22 6.15 -19.26
C GLN A 435 3.09 6.75 -20.65
N LEU A 436 3.82 6.21 -21.63
CA LEU A 436 3.84 6.74 -22.98
C LEU A 436 2.96 5.89 -23.90
N ASP A 437 1.90 6.48 -24.43
CA ASP A 437 0.83 5.80 -25.16
C ASP A 437 0.69 6.32 -26.59
N PHE A 438 0.87 5.40 -27.54
CA PHE A 438 0.69 5.61 -28.98
C PHE A 438 -0.65 5.08 -29.50
N GLN A 439 -1.33 4.28 -28.69
CA GLN A 439 -2.45 3.43 -29.05
C GLN A 439 -3.79 4.14 -28.88
N LEU A 440 -4.06 4.78 -27.75
CA LEU A 440 -5.33 5.52 -27.62
C LEU A 440 -5.43 6.66 -28.64
N PRO A 441 -4.39 7.46 -28.91
CA PRO A 441 -4.44 8.42 -30.00
C PRO A 441 -4.78 7.80 -31.36
N HIS A 442 -4.30 6.58 -31.62
CA HIS A 442 -4.62 5.83 -32.84
C HIS A 442 -6.08 5.39 -32.87
N ASN A 443 -6.53 4.70 -31.82
CA ASN A 443 -7.87 4.15 -31.69
C ASN A 443 -8.97 5.21 -31.76
N PHE A 444 -8.69 6.40 -31.22
CA PHE A 444 -9.61 7.54 -31.27
C PHE A 444 -9.45 8.40 -32.52
N GLU A 445 -8.53 8.04 -33.43
CA GLU A 445 -8.21 8.79 -34.65
C GLU A 445 -7.89 10.28 -34.33
N LEU A 446 -7.06 10.50 -33.32
CA LEU A 446 -6.67 11.84 -32.90
C LEU A 446 -5.67 12.43 -33.91
N GLU A 447 -5.85 13.70 -34.24
CA GLU A 447 -4.99 14.40 -35.20
C GLU A 447 -4.68 15.83 -34.76
N TYR A 448 -3.55 16.36 -35.23
CA TYR A 448 -3.23 17.78 -35.27
C TYR A 448 -2.68 18.15 -36.65
N VAL A 449 -2.81 19.43 -37.02
CA VAL A 449 -2.23 19.98 -38.25
C VAL A 449 -0.81 20.47 -37.96
N ASP A 450 0.17 19.86 -38.63
CA ASP A 450 1.58 20.20 -38.50
C ASP A 450 1.96 21.47 -39.28
N SER A 451 3.19 21.95 -39.08
CA SER A 451 3.74 23.15 -39.70
C SER A 451 3.75 23.13 -41.24
N ASP A 452 3.74 21.94 -41.84
CA ASP A 452 3.66 21.70 -43.28
C ASP A 452 2.20 21.56 -43.79
N GLY A 453 1.21 21.67 -42.92
CA GLY A 453 -0.20 21.51 -43.22
C GLY A 453 -0.69 20.05 -43.28
N THR A 454 0.19 19.07 -43.03
CA THR A 454 -0.19 17.66 -42.96
C THR A 454 -0.86 17.35 -41.63
N LYS A 455 -1.75 16.35 -41.64
CA LYS A 455 -2.38 15.82 -40.42
C LYS A 455 -1.48 14.74 -39.83
N LYS A 456 -1.12 14.89 -38.55
CA LYS A 456 -0.29 13.94 -37.80
C LYS A 456 -1.00 13.51 -36.52
N GLN A 457 -0.70 12.31 -36.06
CA GLN A 457 -1.23 11.78 -34.81
C GLN A 457 -0.39 12.31 -33.63
N PRO A 458 -1.02 12.78 -32.53
CA PRO A 458 -0.30 13.10 -31.30
C PRO A 458 0.11 11.82 -30.56
N ILE A 459 1.04 11.96 -29.63
CA ILE A 459 1.35 10.95 -28.60
C ILE A 459 0.68 11.39 -27.31
N MET A 460 0.21 10.45 -26.50
CA MET A 460 -0.35 10.75 -25.18
C MET A 460 0.60 10.28 -24.08
N ILE A 461 0.81 11.11 -23.07
CA ILE A 461 1.44 10.72 -21.81
C ILE A 461 0.34 10.65 -20.75
N HIS A 462 0.20 9.50 -20.09
CA HIS A 462 -0.57 9.38 -18.86
C HIS A 462 0.34 9.67 -17.69
N ARG A 463 -0.14 10.46 -16.73
CA ARG A 463 0.61 10.63 -15.49
C ARG A 463 -0.28 10.74 -14.27
N ALA A 464 0.22 10.20 -13.18
CA ALA A 464 -0.25 10.45 -11.82
C ALA A 464 0.97 10.74 -10.94
N GLY A 465 0.84 11.58 -9.92
CA GLY A 465 1.93 11.91 -9.00
C GLY A 465 1.72 11.34 -7.61
N PHE A 466 0.56 11.65 -7.01
CA PHE A 466 0.12 10.99 -5.78
C PHE A 466 -0.34 9.55 -6.04
N GLY A 467 -0.84 9.27 -7.24
CA GLY A 467 -1.68 8.12 -7.51
C GLY A 467 -3.11 8.45 -7.09
N SER A 468 -3.74 7.60 -6.28
CA SER A 468 -5.03 7.98 -5.69
C SER A 468 -4.85 8.85 -4.45
N PHE A 469 -5.68 9.89 -4.32
CA PHE A 469 -5.81 10.71 -3.11
C PHE A 469 -6.08 9.83 -1.90
N ASP A 470 -6.94 8.83 -2.04
CA ASP A 470 -7.32 7.91 -0.98
C ASP A 470 -6.09 7.14 -0.45
N ARG A 471 -5.34 6.49 -1.33
CA ARG A 471 -4.12 5.76 -0.96
C ARG A 471 -3.07 6.69 -0.39
N PHE A 472 -2.87 7.85 -1.01
CA PHE A 472 -1.88 8.82 -0.57
C PHE A 472 -2.21 9.39 0.82
N ILE A 473 -3.48 9.72 1.11
CA ILE A 473 -3.91 10.10 2.47
C ILE A 473 -3.70 8.97 3.46
N GLY A 474 -3.93 7.71 3.07
CA GLY A 474 -3.55 6.55 3.87
C GLY A 474 -2.06 6.58 4.23
N ILE A 475 -1.19 6.76 3.23
CA ILE A 475 0.27 6.79 3.39
C ILE A 475 0.68 7.95 4.31
N LEU A 476 0.15 9.15 4.08
CA LEU A 476 0.40 10.34 4.91
C LEU A 476 -0.04 10.11 6.36
N THR A 477 -1.17 9.45 6.57
CA THR A 477 -1.68 9.14 7.91
C THR A 477 -0.70 8.25 8.68
N GLU A 478 -0.17 7.20 8.05
CA GLU A 478 0.81 6.30 8.70
C GLU A 478 2.19 6.97 8.85
N HIS A 479 2.61 7.72 7.83
CA HIS A 479 3.89 8.45 7.82
C HIS A 479 3.98 9.43 9.00
N TYR A 480 2.94 10.25 9.20
CA TYR A 480 2.88 11.22 10.28
C TYR A 480 2.33 10.67 11.60
N GLU A 481 1.95 9.39 11.69
CA GLU A 481 1.26 8.84 12.87
C GLU A 481 0.00 9.67 13.24
N GLY A 482 -0.71 10.18 12.22
CA GLY A 482 -1.84 11.10 12.34
C GLY A 482 -1.49 12.53 12.77
N LYS A 483 -0.21 12.84 13.05
CA LYS A 483 0.26 14.18 13.43
C LYS A 483 0.57 15.01 12.18
N PHE A 484 -0.44 15.23 11.35
CA PHE A 484 -0.28 15.98 10.09
C PHE A 484 0.40 17.35 10.29
N PRO A 485 1.17 17.83 9.30
CA PRO A 485 1.62 19.22 9.18
C PRO A 485 0.47 20.21 9.37
N VAL A 486 0.78 21.45 9.77
CA VAL A 486 -0.25 22.44 10.12
C VAL A 486 -1.22 22.67 8.96
N TRP A 487 -0.70 22.90 7.76
CA TRP A 487 -1.50 23.14 6.56
C TRP A 487 -2.45 21.99 6.19
N LEU A 488 -2.10 20.75 6.56
CA LEU A 488 -2.87 19.54 6.25
C LEU A 488 -3.79 19.09 7.42
N ALA A 489 -3.49 19.51 8.65
CA ALA A 489 -4.19 19.03 9.84
C ALA A 489 -5.69 19.37 9.81
N PRO A 490 -6.60 18.41 10.11
CA PRO A 490 -8.04 18.65 10.06
C PRO A 490 -8.51 19.69 11.08
N CYS A 491 -7.84 19.73 12.22
CA CYS A 491 -7.96 20.75 13.25
C CYS A 491 -6.56 21.29 13.53
N GLN A 492 -6.28 22.51 13.12
CA GLN A 492 -4.97 23.15 13.26
C GLN A 492 -4.79 23.67 14.69
N VAL A 493 -5.87 24.20 15.26
CA VAL A 493 -5.88 24.80 16.59
C VAL A 493 -7.08 24.28 17.38
N LYS A 494 -6.86 23.79 18.61
CA LYS A 494 -7.94 23.49 19.56
C LYS A 494 -7.92 24.46 20.73
N VAL A 495 -8.97 25.24 20.91
CA VAL A 495 -9.10 26.20 22.01
C VAL A 495 -9.74 25.49 23.21
N LEU A 496 -9.06 25.53 24.35
CA LEU A 496 -9.39 24.81 25.58
C LEU A 496 -9.65 25.82 26.72
N PRO A 497 -10.90 26.26 26.92
CA PRO A 497 -11.25 27.09 28.08
C PRO A 497 -11.11 26.28 29.38
N VAL A 498 -10.50 26.90 30.39
CA VAL A 498 -10.24 26.29 31.72
C VAL A 498 -11.48 26.34 32.61
N SER A 499 -12.32 27.36 32.45
CA SER A 499 -13.56 27.55 33.23
C SER A 499 -14.66 28.21 32.39
N GLU A 500 -15.89 28.22 32.89
CA GLU A 500 -17.02 28.90 32.26
C GLU A 500 -16.74 30.39 31.98
N LYS A 501 -16.04 31.07 32.90
CA LYS A 501 -15.65 32.49 32.76
C LYS A 501 -14.70 32.75 31.58
N SER A 502 -13.98 31.73 31.13
CA SER A 502 -13.05 31.83 29.99
C SER A 502 -13.67 31.50 28.64
N ARG A 503 -14.93 31.03 28.60
CA ARG A 503 -15.59 30.55 27.37
C ARG A 503 -15.85 31.66 26.36
N GLU A 504 -16.34 32.81 26.81
CA GLU A 504 -16.64 33.93 25.92
C GLU A 504 -15.38 34.37 25.16
N TYR A 505 -14.28 34.60 25.89
CA TYR A 505 -13.01 34.94 25.29
C TYR A 505 -12.42 33.82 24.42
N ALA A 506 -12.60 32.54 24.78
CA ALA A 506 -12.21 31.43 23.92
C ALA A 506 -12.96 31.42 22.58
N HIS A 507 -14.24 31.81 22.57
CA HIS A 507 -15.01 31.97 21.35
C HIS A 507 -14.60 33.20 20.54
N GLU A 508 -14.24 34.32 21.19
CA GLU A 508 -13.64 35.49 20.51
C GLU A 508 -12.34 35.09 19.79
N VAL A 509 -11.44 34.39 20.49
CA VAL A 509 -10.18 33.86 19.95
C VAL A 509 -10.43 32.92 18.76
N ALA A 510 -11.35 31.97 18.91
CA ALA A 510 -11.68 31.04 17.83
C ALA A 510 -12.28 31.75 16.60
N SER A 511 -13.15 32.74 16.80
CA SER A 511 -13.75 33.51 15.71
C SER A 511 -12.69 34.29 14.91
N ALA A 512 -11.72 34.88 15.60
CA ALA A 512 -10.60 35.57 14.95
C ALA A 512 -9.72 34.61 14.15
N LEU A 513 -9.41 33.42 14.68
CA LEU A 513 -8.68 32.38 13.97
C LEU A 513 -9.44 31.91 12.72
N GLN A 514 -10.76 31.67 12.83
CA GLN A 514 -11.60 31.28 11.69
C GLN A 514 -11.65 32.37 10.61
N ALA A 515 -11.76 33.64 11.01
CA ALA A 515 -11.74 34.77 10.08
C ALA A 515 -10.42 34.87 9.31
N ALA A 516 -9.32 34.35 9.86
CA ALA A 516 -8.02 34.23 9.20
C ALA A 516 -7.85 32.93 8.38
N GLY A 517 -8.90 32.12 8.21
CA GLY A 517 -8.85 30.86 7.46
C GLY A 517 -8.26 29.68 8.23
N ILE A 518 -8.01 29.82 9.54
CA ILE A 518 -7.41 28.76 10.36
C ILE A 518 -8.50 27.79 10.84
N ARG A 519 -8.31 26.49 10.61
CA ARG A 519 -9.24 25.45 11.05
C ARG A 519 -9.13 25.23 12.56
N VAL A 520 -10.12 25.76 13.29
CA VAL A 520 -10.12 25.75 14.76
C VAL A 520 -11.40 25.13 15.33
N LYS A 521 -11.25 24.41 16.45
CA LYS A 521 -12.37 23.90 17.28
C LYS A 521 -12.25 24.41 18.72
N VAL A 522 -13.38 24.68 19.36
CA VAL A 522 -13.45 25.03 20.79
C VAL A 522 -13.97 23.82 21.58
N ASP A 523 -13.27 23.43 22.64
CA ASP A 523 -13.71 22.36 23.53
C ASP A 523 -14.51 22.90 24.73
N ASN A 524 -15.82 23.01 24.52
CA ASN A 524 -16.74 23.59 25.51
C ASN A 524 -17.18 22.62 26.61
N ARG A 525 -16.78 21.35 26.57
CA ARG A 525 -17.23 20.33 27.54
C ARG A 525 -16.81 20.70 28.97
N ASP A 526 -17.62 20.31 29.96
CA ASP A 526 -17.33 20.48 31.39
C ASP A 526 -16.37 19.37 31.89
N GLU A 527 -15.22 19.27 31.26
CA GLU A 527 -14.18 18.27 31.57
C GLU A 527 -12.93 18.92 32.18
N LYS A 528 -12.18 18.14 32.97
CA LYS A 528 -10.91 18.63 33.53
C LYS A 528 -9.94 19.01 32.40
N ILE A 529 -9.27 20.15 32.52
CA ILE A 529 -8.35 20.65 31.48
C ILE A 529 -7.28 19.61 31.08
N GLY A 530 -6.77 18.82 32.04
CA GLY A 530 -5.81 17.75 31.77
C GLY A 530 -6.37 16.63 30.88
N TYR A 531 -7.67 16.33 31.01
CA TYR A 531 -8.37 15.40 30.11
C TYR A 531 -8.46 15.97 28.70
N LYS A 532 -8.92 17.22 28.56
CA LYS A 532 -9.03 17.92 27.27
C LYS A 532 -7.69 17.99 26.54
N ILE A 533 -6.61 18.33 27.25
CA ILE A 533 -5.24 18.36 26.70
C ILE A 533 -4.81 16.96 26.22
N ARG A 534 -5.07 15.91 27.01
CA ARG A 534 -4.71 14.54 26.63
C ARG A 534 -5.45 14.10 25.37
N GLU A 535 -6.74 14.38 25.29
CA GLU A 535 -7.56 14.04 24.13
C GLU A 535 -7.14 14.80 22.88
N ALA A 536 -6.96 16.12 22.99
CA ALA A 536 -6.47 16.97 21.90
C ALA A 536 -5.10 16.50 21.36
N ARG A 537 -4.24 16.00 22.25
CA ARG A 537 -2.90 15.51 21.90
C ARG A 537 -2.90 14.10 21.32
N SER A 538 -3.64 13.18 21.92
CA SER A 538 -3.53 11.74 21.64
C SER A 538 -4.57 11.24 20.64
N LEU A 539 -5.78 11.82 20.63
CA LEU A 539 -6.83 11.45 19.68
C LEU A 539 -6.79 12.41 18.48
N ASP A 540 -7.05 13.69 18.71
CA ASP A 540 -7.13 14.68 17.62
C ASP A 540 -5.76 15.02 17.01
N ARG A 541 -4.69 14.80 17.79
CA ARG A 541 -3.30 15.08 17.42
C ARG A 541 -3.10 16.49 16.87
N VAL A 542 -3.78 17.49 17.43
CA VAL A 542 -3.74 18.87 16.90
C VAL A 542 -2.31 19.46 16.94
N PRO A 543 -1.92 20.27 15.95
CA PRO A 543 -0.66 21.01 16.01
C PRO A 543 -0.56 21.94 17.22
N TYR A 544 -1.63 22.69 17.49
CA TYR A 544 -1.66 23.68 18.57
C TYR A 544 -2.90 23.55 19.46
N MET A 545 -2.67 23.72 20.76
CA MET A 545 -3.71 23.90 21.77
C MET A 545 -3.61 25.30 22.36
N LEU A 546 -4.71 26.05 22.42
CA LEU A 546 -4.75 27.33 23.11
C LEU A 546 -5.45 27.15 24.45
N ILE A 547 -4.71 27.27 25.56
CA ILE A 547 -5.25 27.14 26.91
C ILE A 547 -5.68 28.52 27.39
N ILE A 548 -6.97 28.70 27.66
CA ILE A 548 -7.53 30.02 28.02
C ILE A 548 -8.05 29.96 29.46
N GLY A 549 -7.32 30.58 30.39
CA GLY A 549 -7.74 30.77 31.78
C GLY A 549 -8.09 32.21 32.11
N GLU A 550 -8.37 32.49 33.39
CA GLU A 550 -8.70 33.85 33.85
C GLU A 550 -7.56 34.84 33.58
N LYS A 551 -6.29 34.40 33.69
CA LYS A 551 -5.12 35.23 33.40
C LYS A 551 -5.05 35.66 31.93
N GLU A 552 -5.34 34.75 31.00
CA GLU A 552 -5.37 35.06 29.57
C GLU A 552 -6.51 36.04 29.23
N VAL A 553 -7.65 35.90 29.90
CA VAL A 553 -8.80 36.82 29.75
C VAL A 553 -8.44 38.22 30.23
N GLU A 554 -7.86 38.35 31.43
CA GLU A 554 -7.46 39.65 32.01
C GLU A 554 -6.38 40.34 31.19
N ALA A 555 -5.38 39.58 30.72
CA ALA A 555 -4.27 40.11 29.94
C ALA A 555 -4.58 40.27 28.44
N LYS A 556 -5.76 39.82 27.98
CA LYS A 556 -6.14 39.74 26.55
C LYS A 556 -5.04 39.13 25.68
N ASN A 557 -4.45 38.03 26.17
CA ASN A 557 -3.43 37.24 25.47
C ASN A 557 -3.85 35.76 25.39
N ILE A 558 -2.96 34.88 24.90
CA ILE A 558 -3.22 33.44 24.80
C ILE A 558 -2.02 32.63 25.31
N SER A 559 -2.27 31.44 25.84
CA SER A 559 -1.25 30.45 26.17
C SER A 559 -1.24 29.35 25.09
N VAL A 560 -0.21 29.38 24.23
CA VAL A 560 -0.04 28.45 23.11
C VAL A 560 0.75 27.24 23.57
N ARG A 561 0.22 26.03 23.36
CA ARG A 561 0.91 24.77 23.61
C ARG A 561 1.01 23.97 22.32
N ASP A 562 2.22 23.60 21.94
CA ASP A 562 2.47 22.80 20.73
C ASP A 562 2.68 21.31 21.04
N ARG A 563 2.96 20.52 19.99
CA ARG A 563 3.20 19.07 20.11
C ARG A 563 4.50 18.71 20.87
N SER A 564 5.44 19.66 21.02
CA SER A 564 6.67 19.47 21.80
C SER A 564 6.44 19.48 23.31
N ASN A 565 5.23 19.87 23.75
CA ASN A 565 4.82 20.09 25.14
C ASN A 565 5.30 21.40 25.77
N GLU A 566 5.93 22.28 24.99
CA GLU A 566 6.22 23.64 25.41
C GLU A 566 4.94 24.49 25.46
N THR A 567 4.84 25.38 26.46
CA THR A 567 3.76 26.36 26.55
C THR A 567 4.35 27.75 26.63
N VAL A 568 3.96 28.60 25.68
CA VAL A 568 4.46 29.97 25.54
C VAL A 568 3.27 30.92 25.47
N GLN A 569 3.38 32.06 26.15
CA GLN A 569 2.39 33.13 26.03
C GLN A 569 2.64 33.92 24.75
N SER A 570 1.56 34.26 24.03
CA SER A 570 1.63 35.06 22.82
C SER A 570 0.42 35.99 22.70
N THR A 571 0.53 36.99 21.82
CA THR A 571 -0.64 37.75 21.39
C THR A 571 -1.39 36.96 20.31
N LEU A 572 -2.70 37.18 20.20
CA LEU A 572 -3.52 36.50 19.21
C LEU A 572 -3.05 36.82 17.78
N ASP A 573 -2.77 38.09 17.49
CA ASP A 573 -2.31 38.53 16.15
C ASP A 573 -0.98 37.89 15.75
N ALA A 574 -0.02 37.81 16.67
CA ALA A 574 1.27 37.19 16.39
C ALA A 574 1.13 35.68 16.13
N PHE A 575 0.22 35.02 16.86
CA PHE A 575 -0.06 33.61 16.64
C PHE A 575 -0.80 33.34 15.33
N ILE A 576 -1.79 34.18 14.97
CA ILE A 576 -2.46 34.12 13.67
C ILE A 576 -1.43 34.25 12.54
N ALA A 577 -0.56 35.27 12.60
CA ALA A 577 0.48 35.47 11.61
C ALA A 577 1.42 34.26 11.48
N LYS A 578 1.77 33.61 12.60
CA LYS A 578 2.57 32.38 12.60
C LYS A 578 1.86 31.24 11.87
N VAL A 579 0.62 30.93 12.23
CA VAL A 579 -0.11 29.78 11.65
C VAL A 579 -0.46 30.03 10.19
N THR A 580 -0.82 31.26 9.81
CA THR A 580 -1.04 31.62 8.40
C THR A 580 0.24 31.42 7.59
N LYS A 581 1.40 31.85 8.10
CA LYS A 581 2.68 31.59 7.44
C LYS A 581 2.97 30.09 7.29
N GLU A 582 2.71 29.28 8.32
CA GLU A 582 2.88 27.82 8.25
C GLU A 582 1.93 27.17 7.23
N ASN A 583 0.74 27.73 7.02
CA ASN A 583 -0.18 27.30 5.97
C ASN A 583 0.34 27.67 4.58
N ASP A 584 0.70 28.93 4.38
CA ASP A 584 1.12 29.47 3.08
C ASP A 584 2.43 28.84 2.59
N GLU A 585 3.39 28.64 3.51
CA GLU A 585 4.68 28.00 3.24
C GLU A 585 4.63 26.47 3.35
N ARG A 586 3.46 25.89 3.67
CA ARG A 586 3.25 24.44 3.85
C ARG A 586 4.28 23.79 4.78
N LEU A 587 4.57 24.45 5.90
CA LEU A 587 5.55 23.98 6.87
C LEU A 587 4.96 22.84 7.74
N GLY A 588 5.79 21.84 8.06
CA GLY A 588 5.50 20.87 9.12
C GLY A 588 6.31 19.59 9.05
#